data_AF-A0A2G8JL50-F1
#
_entry.id   AF-A0A2G8JL50-F1
#
_cell.length_a   1.000
_cell.length_b   1.000
_cell.length_c   1.000
_cell.angle_alpha   90.00
_cell.angle_beta   90.00
_cell.angle_gamma   90.00
#
_symmetry.space_group_name_H-M   'P 1'
#
loop_
_entity.id
_entity.type
_entity.pdbx_description
1 polymer ?
#
loop_
_entity_poly.entity_id
_entity_poly.type
_entity_poly.pdbx_seq_one_letter_code
_entity_poly.pdbx_strand_id
1 'polypeptide(L)'
;MMLSRIPRKTIHFLERNERLPPRIRKEFVRLVVDNIIDCKGATYPRTSELRLYASQIVSKYKTLGDHLDGVVVGTGYESLLKQFVNRVDNLGRSVVQGSLKRKALAGCKSPKERLADQYGCVSWQPESLPEGESGESQRKIMNELKSLWESGTGKTKDVKNKMVHTYATQRKDINEKDCVLTDIIENWPFLFEEEYLLAHFKKLMGIDIMEKMSSNFEHRVPKLYRYFQQVAKPKIEATHKKIQDAVDKKEDNSPQVMGLLMLLSEHLGEDLGEHVKSTDKEKSADTCIEAMDLQGPVVLVAHVYSGLHHDWTPCMLGSVCKGHTVDWQIKGSQDSPKGKMITGPSPTFSCPATQSSI
;
A
#
# COMPACT_ATOMS: atom_id res chain seq x y z
N MET A 1 19.86 6.09 -35.95
CA MET A 1 20.72 4.91 -36.19
C MET A 1 20.52 3.82 -35.12
N MET A 2 19.28 3.57 -34.63
CA MET A 2 19.02 2.64 -33.50
C MET A 2 18.49 1.25 -33.91
N LEU A 3 18.15 1.02 -35.18
CA LEU A 3 17.39 -0.18 -35.59
C LEU A 3 18.25 -1.30 -36.20
N SER A 4 19.53 -1.05 -36.50
CA SER A 4 20.38 -2.02 -37.22
C SER A 4 20.71 -3.28 -36.41
N ARG A 5 20.63 -3.21 -35.08
CA ARG A 5 20.86 -4.35 -34.16
C ARG A 5 19.57 -5.04 -33.72
N ILE A 6 18.40 -4.59 -34.18
CA ILE A 6 17.12 -5.15 -33.76
C ILE A 6 16.77 -6.36 -34.67
N PRO A 7 16.39 -7.52 -34.10
CA PRO A 7 16.00 -8.68 -34.89
C PRO A 7 14.91 -8.35 -35.90
N ARG A 8 15.02 -8.89 -37.13
CA ARG A 8 14.04 -8.70 -38.21
C ARG A 8 12.61 -9.07 -37.79
N LYS A 9 12.47 -10.11 -36.95
CA LYS A 9 11.18 -10.52 -36.39
C LYS A 9 10.51 -9.39 -35.60
N THR A 10 11.29 -8.68 -34.77
CA THR A 10 10.81 -7.53 -33.99
C THR A 10 10.42 -6.37 -34.90
N ILE A 11 11.25 -6.07 -35.92
CA ILE A 11 10.96 -5.01 -36.90
C ILE A 11 9.64 -5.29 -37.63
N HIS A 12 9.41 -6.54 -38.05
CA HIS A 12 8.17 -6.94 -38.73
C HIS A 12 6.91 -6.64 -37.88
N PHE A 13 6.93 -6.95 -36.58
CA PHE A 13 5.81 -6.58 -35.69
C PHE A 13 5.62 -5.07 -35.56
N LEU A 14 6.73 -4.33 -35.45
CA LEU A 14 6.71 -2.87 -35.30
C LEU A 14 6.17 -2.17 -36.56
N GLU A 15 6.57 -2.62 -37.74
CA GLU A 15 6.12 -2.09 -39.04
C GLU A 15 4.64 -2.37 -39.29
N ARG A 16 4.15 -3.53 -38.84
CA ARG A 16 2.73 -3.91 -38.97
C ARG A 16 1.83 -3.28 -37.93
N ASN A 17 2.35 -2.43 -37.05
CA ASN A 17 1.63 -1.89 -35.89
C ASN A 17 0.95 -2.99 -35.07
N GLU A 18 1.64 -4.12 -34.89
CA GLU A 18 1.20 -5.20 -34.01
C GLU A 18 1.85 -5.09 -32.62
N ARG A 19 1.13 -5.54 -31.59
CA ARG A 19 1.64 -5.52 -30.21
C ARG A 19 2.74 -6.57 -30.05
N LEU A 20 3.93 -6.14 -29.61
CA LEU A 20 5.05 -7.05 -29.36
C LEU A 20 4.70 -8.09 -28.28
N PRO A 21 4.90 -9.40 -28.54
CA PRO A 21 4.83 -10.43 -27.52
C PRO A 21 5.80 -10.15 -26.35
N PRO A 22 5.47 -10.53 -25.11
CA PRO A 22 6.26 -10.17 -23.92
C PRO A 22 7.74 -10.53 -24.01
N ARG A 23 8.08 -11.70 -24.58
CA ARG A 23 9.48 -12.14 -24.76
C ARG A 23 10.24 -11.22 -25.73
N ILE A 24 9.64 -10.92 -26.88
CA ILE A 24 10.22 -10.06 -27.91
C ILE A 24 10.36 -8.63 -27.41
N ARG A 25 9.38 -8.13 -26.65
CA ARG A 25 9.45 -6.80 -26.02
C ARG A 25 10.62 -6.69 -25.03
N LYS A 26 10.84 -7.70 -24.18
CA LYS A 26 11.97 -7.74 -23.25
C LYS A 26 13.32 -7.74 -23.99
N GLU A 27 13.42 -8.49 -25.08
CA GLU A 27 14.63 -8.52 -25.93
C GLU A 27 14.87 -7.17 -26.61
N PHE A 28 13.83 -6.56 -27.18
CA PHE A 28 13.88 -5.22 -27.74
C PHE A 28 14.41 -4.19 -26.72
N VAL A 29 13.86 -4.21 -25.50
CA VAL A 29 14.29 -3.32 -24.41
C VAL A 29 15.77 -3.50 -24.08
N ARG A 30 16.23 -4.76 -23.98
CA ARG A 30 17.65 -5.06 -23.71
C ARG A 30 18.54 -4.47 -24.80
N LEU A 31 18.25 -4.75 -26.07
CA LEU A 31 19.04 -4.29 -27.20
C LEU A 31 19.11 -2.78 -27.32
N VAL A 32 17.99 -2.08 -27.08
CA VAL A 32 17.95 -0.62 -27.13
C VAL A 32 18.80 -0.02 -26.02
N VAL A 33 18.67 -0.50 -24.78
CA VAL A 33 19.44 0.01 -23.64
C VAL A 33 20.94 -0.29 -23.82
N ASP A 34 21.29 -1.50 -24.24
CA ASP A 34 22.68 -1.88 -24.49
C ASP A 34 23.28 -1.01 -25.61
N ASN A 35 22.52 -0.69 -26.66
CA ASN A 35 22.96 0.24 -27.71
C ASN A 35 23.15 1.68 -27.21
N ILE A 36 22.26 2.16 -26.33
CA ILE A 36 22.43 3.49 -25.71
C ILE A 36 23.73 3.54 -24.89
N ILE A 37 24.00 2.49 -24.11
CA ILE A 37 25.23 2.39 -23.29
C ILE A 37 26.47 2.35 -24.19
N ASP A 38 26.45 1.55 -25.26
CA ASP A 38 27.54 1.47 -26.23
C ASP A 38 27.82 2.83 -26.89
N CYS A 39 26.78 3.53 -27.34
CA CYS A 39 26.90 4.87 -27.94
C CYS A 39 27.44 5.92 -26.95
N LYS A 40 27.25 5.72 -25.64
CA LYS A 40 27.76 6.60 -24.58
C LYS A 40 29.13 6.20 -24.04
N GLY A 41 29.76 5.17 -24.58
CA GLY A 41 31.06 4.69 -24.10
C GLY A 41 30.98 4.05 -22.71
N ALA A 42 30.06 3.10 -22.53
CA ALA A 42 29.91 2.29 -21.31
C ALA A 42 29.49 3.07 -20.04
N THR A 43 28.93 4.27 -20.19
CA THR A 43 28.33 5.04 -19.09
C THR A 43 26.82 4.80 -19.02
N TYR A 44 26.30 4.48 -17.84
CA TYR A 44 24.86 4.29 -17.63
C TYR A 44 24.07 5.60 -17.87
N PRO A 45 23.00 5.57 -18.68
CA PRO A 45 22.19 6.76 -18.96
C PRO A 45 21.33 7.16 -17.76
N ARG A 46 21.12 8.47 -17.58
CA ARG A 46 20.21 9.00 -16.56
C ARG A 46 18.76 8.81 -16.99
N THR A 47 17.84 8.77 -16.03
CA THR A 47 16.39 8.65 -16.28
C THR A 47 15.86 9.74 -17.22
N SER A 48 16.40 10.96 -17.16
CA SER A 48 16.03 12.05 -18.08
C SER A 48 16.39 11.78 -19.54
N GLU A 49 17.50 11.09 -19.79
CA GLU A 49 17.94 10.72 -21.14
C GLU A 49 17.13 9.53 -21.67
N LEU A 50 16.91 8.52 -20.82
CA LEU A 50 16.04 7.38 -21.15
C LEU A 50 14.63 7.82 -21.51
N ARG A 51 14.13 8.88 -20.89
CA ARG A 51 12.83 9.48 -21.21
C ARG A 51 12.78 10.00 -22.64
N LEU A 52 13.83 10.66 -23.13
CA LEU A 52 13.90 11.15 -24.50
C LEU A 52 13.82 9.99 -25.51
N TYR A 53 14.58 8.92 -25.27
CA TYR A 53 14.56 7.73 -26.10
C TYR A 53 13.19 7.02 -26.08
N ALA A 54 12.58 6.87 -24.89
CA ALA A 54 11.27 6.25 -24.76
C ALA A 54 10.19 7.03 -25.54
N SER A 55 10.19 8.36 -25.40
CA SER A 55 9.26 9.23 -26.13
C SER A 55 9.45 9.14 -27.65
N GLN A 56 10.69 9.18 -28.15
CA GLN A 56 10.99 9.05 -29.59
C GLN A 56 10.63 7.68 -30.16
N ILE A 57 10.82 6.61 -29.39
CA ILE A 57 10.50 5.25 -29.83
C ILE A 57 8.99 5.06 -29.92
N VAL A 58 8.24 5.55 -28.92
CA VAL A 58 6.77 5.47 -28.92
C VAL A 58 6.13 6.35 -29.98
N SER A 59 6.70 7.53 -30.25
CA SER A 59 6.22 8.39 -31.34
C SER A 59 6.36 7.73 -32.71
N LYS A 60 7.43 6.95 -32.90
CA LYS A 60 7.64 6.15 -34.13
C LYS A 60 6.78 4.88 -34.15
N TYR A 61 6.65 4.18 -33.03
CA TYR A 61 5.93 2.91 -32.92
C TYR A 61 4.88 2.98 -31.82
N LYS A 62 3.65 3.37 -32.19
CA LYS A 62 2.55 3.58 -31.24
C LYS A 62 2.22 2.32 -30.43
N THR A 63 2.46 1.13 -30.96
CA THR A 63 2.24 -0.15 -30.25
C THR A 63 3.13 -0.37 -29.03
N LEU A 64 4.23 0.38 -28.94
CA LEU A 64 5.09 0.37 -27.76
C LEU A 64 4.56 1.28 -26.65
N GLY A 65 3.63 2.18 -26.97
CA GLY A 65 3.05 3.12 -26.03
C GLY A 65 1.90 2.55 -25.20
N ASP A 66 1.60 3.28 -24.13
CA ASP A 66 0.57 2.97 -23.15
C ASP A 66 -0.80 3.41 -23.67
N HIS A 67 -1.44 2.55 -24.46
CA HIS A 67 -2.78 2.79 -25.00
C HIS A 67 -3.79 1.82 -24.37
N LEU A 68 -4.92 2.36 -23.94
CA LEU A 68 -6.10 1.61 -23.49
C LEU A 68 -7.32 2.19 -24.22
N ASP A 69 -8.04 1.36 -24.97
CA ASP A 69 -9.22 1.76 -25.77
C ASP A 69 -8.97 2.94 -26.73
N GLY A 70 -7.79 2.97 -27.34
CA GLY A 70 -7.39 4.08 -28.24
C GLY A 70 -7.02 5.39 -27.51
N VAL A 71 -7.13 5.42 -26.18
CA VAL A 71 -6.74 6.55 -25.34
C VAL A 71 -5.32 6.36 -24.83
N VAL A 72 -4.49 7.39 -24.97
CA VAL A 72 -3.13 7.43 -24.40
C VAL A 72 -3.21 7.55 -22.88
N VAL A 73 -2.59 6.61 -22.17
CA VAL A 73 -2.52 6.58 -20.71
C VAL A 73 -1.26 7.32 -20.25
N GLY A 74 -1.44 8.36 -19.42
CA GLY A 74 -0.33 9.16 -18.90
C GLY A 74 0.40 9.91 -20.02
N THR A 75 1.74 9.87 -20.01
CA THR A 75 2.57 10.44 -21.10
C THR A 75 2.63 9.52 -22.34
N GLY A 76 2.07 8.32 -22.25
CA GLY A 76 2.06 7.33 -23.34
C GLY A 76 3.32 6.49 -23.47
N TYR A 77 4.41 6.81 -22.78
CA TYR A 77 5.68 6.05 -22.85
C TYR A 77 6.21 5.58 -21.48
N GLU A 78 5.43 5.75 -20.41
CA GLU A 78 5.88 5.46 -19.04
C GLU A 78 6.26 3.98 -18.84
N SER A 79 5.50 3.05 -19.43
CA SER A 79 5.84 1.62 -19.29
C SER A 79 7.17 1.27 -19.96
N LEU A 80 7.45 1.87 -21.12
CA LEU A 80 8.71 1.67 -21.84
C LEU A 80 9.86 2.32 -21.08
N LEU A 81 9.66 3.54 -20.57
CA LEU A 81 10.65 4.22 -19.73
C LEU A 81 10.99 3.40 -18.50
N LYS A 82 10.00 2.88 -17.77
CA LYS A 82 10.22 1.99 -16.61
C LYS A 82 11.01 0.74 -17.00
N GLN A 83 10.73 0.14 -18.15
CA GLN A 83 11.48 -1.01 -18.66
C GLN A 83 12.96 -0.66 -18.94
N PHE A 84 13.24 0.53 -19.47
CA PHE A 84 14.62 1.01 -19.65
C PHE A 84 15.33 1.26 -18.34
N VAL A 85 14.70 1.98 -17.39
CA VAL A 85 15.28 2.25 -16.06
C VAL A 85 15.60 0.94 -15.35
N ASN A 86 14.63 0.01 -15.29
CA ASN A 86 14.83 -1.30 -14.67
C ASN A 86 15.98 -2.08 -15.31
N ARG A 87 16.18 -1.99 -16.63
CA ARG A 87 17.29 -2.65 -17.32
C ARG A 87 18.63 -2.04 -16.92
N VAL A 88 18.74 -0.71 -16.88
CA VAL A 88 19.95 0.00 -16.45
C VAL A 88 20.27 -0.31 -15.00
N ASP A 89 19.28 -0.25 -14.11
CA ASP A 89 19.45 -0.60 -12.70
C ASP A 89 19.94 -2.04 -12.53
N ASN A 90 19.36 -2.98 -13.29
CA ASN A 90 19.78 -4.38 -13.26
C ASN A 90 21.21 -4.60 -13.80
N LEU A 91 21.67 -3.80 -14.76
CA LEU A 91 23.05 -3.83 -15.23
C LEU A 91 24.03 -3.25 -14.20
N GLY A 92 23.61 -2.21 -13.48
CA GLY A 92 24.39 -1.58 -12.41
C GLY A 92 24.50 -2.41 -11.12
N ARG A 93 23.62 -3.40 -10.93
CA ARG A 93 23.69 -4.34 -9.80
C ARG A 93 24.81 -5.36 -10.04
N SER A 94 25.99 -5.17 -9.42
CA SER A 94 27.04 -6.20 -9.43
C SER A 94 26.56 -7.49 -8.72
N VAL A 95 27.22 -8.62 -9.02
CA VAL A 95 27.01 -9.99 -8.48
C VAL A 95 27.24 -10.08 -6.94
N VAL A 96 27.27 -8.97 -6.21
CA VAL A 96 27.55 -8.92 -4.76
C VAL A 96 26.30 -9.13 -3.89
N GLN A 97 25.09 -9.23 -4.45
CA GLN A 97 23.88 -9.47 -3.64
C GLN A 97 23.48 -10.95 -3.52
N GLY A 98 24.44 -11.81 -3.21
CA GLY A 98 24.19 -13.13 -2.61
C GLY A 98 23.74 -13.07 -1.14
N SER A 99 23.47 -11.89 -0.57
CA SER A 99 23.07 -11.76 0.83
C SER A 99 22.07 -10.62 1.05
N LEU A 100 20.85 -10.79 0.55
CA LEU A 100 19.65 -10.22 1.19
C LEU A 100 19.12 -11.15 2.29
N LYS A 101 19.99 -11.91 2.96
CA LYS A 101 19.67 -12.36 4.31
C LYS A 101 19.70 -11.12 5.18
N ARG A 102 18.51 -10.68 5.61
CA ARG A 102 18.27 -9.86 6.80
C ARG A 102 19.24 -10.33 7.90
N LYS A 103 20.39 -9.69 8.04
CA LYS A 103 21.17 -9.79 9.27
C LYS A 103 20.53 -8.81 10.24
N ALA A 104 19.43 -9.26 10.84
CA ALA A 104 19.06 -8.82 12.17
C ALA A 104 20.13 -9.36 13.12
N LEU A 105 21.25 -8.64 13.23
CA LEU A 105 22.17 -8.80 14.35
C LEU A 105 22.19 -7.47 15.07
N ALA A 106 21.75 -7.55 16.32
CA ALA A 106 21.56 -6.46 17.24
C ALA A 106 22.79 -5.55 17.33
N GLY A 107 22.52 -4.25 17.49
CA GLY A 107 23.51 -3.30 17.99
C GLY A 107 24.55 -2.84 16.97
N CYS A 108 24.12 -2.09 15.96
CA CYS A 108 24.81 -0.92 15.41
C CYS A 108 24.14 -0.50 14.11
N LYS A 109 23.11 0.34 14.21
CA LYS A 109 22.48 0.96 13.04
C LYS A 109 23.20 2.25 12.68
N SER A 110 23.85 2.26 11.52
CA SER A 110 24.66 3.39 11.04
C SER A 110 23.77 4.57 10.60
N PRO A 111 24.31 5.81 10.49
CA PRO A 111 23.53 7.00 10.09
C PRO A 111 22.76 6.87 8.78
N LYS A 112 23.16 5.94 7.89
CA LYS A 112 22.48 5.69 6.61
C LYS A 112 21.07 5.10 6.76
N GLU A 113 20.77 4.38 7.83
CA GLU A 113 19.42 3.84 8.06
C GLU A 113 18.41 4.94 8.39
N ARG A 114 18.83 6.06 9.00
CA ARG A 114 17.93 7.16 9.38
C ARG A 114 17.53 8.09 8.23
N LEU A 115 18.30 8.09 7.14
CA LEU A 115 17.97 8.88 5.95
C LEU A 115 16.84 8.24 5.12
N ALA A 116 16.57 6.94 5.31
CA ALA A 116 15.47 6.26 4.64
C ALA A 116 14.10 6.70 5.18
N ASP A 117 13.97 6.85 6.50
CA ASP A 117 12.69 7.19 7.13
C ASP A 117 12.23 8.62 6.84
N GLN A 118 13.17 9.52 6.58
CA GLN A 118 12.91 10.91 6.16
C GLN A 118 12.46 11.00 4.70
N TYR A 119 12.73 9.97 3.90
CA TYR A 119 12.56 10.03 2.46
C TYR A 119 11.08 10.20 2.09
N GLY A 120 10.77 11.30 1.38
CA GLY A 120 9.40 11.62 0.97
C GLY A 120 8.58 12.41 1.99
N CYS A 121 9.10 12.64 3.20
CA CYS A 121 8.45 13.50 4.19
C CYS A 121 8.87 14.96 4.01
N VAL A 122 7.91 15.89 4.00
CA VAL A 122 8.18 17.34 3.91
C VAL A 122 8.47 17.96 5.27
N SER A 123 7.92 17.38 6.35
CA SER A 123 8.06 17.90 7.72
C SER A 123 8.39 16.77 8.71
N TRP A 124 9.46 16.01 8.43
CA TRP A 124 9.86 14.84 9.23
C TRP A 124 10.13 15.18 10.71
N GLN A 125 10.93 16.21 10.93
CA GLN A 125 11.27 16.75 12.26
C GLN A 125 11.46 18.26 12.11
N PRO A 126 10.55 19.10 12.67
CA PRO A 126 10.76 20.54 12.71
C PRO A 126 12.04 20.89 13.49
N GLU A 127 12.80 21.85 12.99
CA GLU A 127 14.06 22.31 13.60
C GLU A 127 13.84 23.17 14.85
N SER A 128 12.70 23.86 14.91
CA SER A 128 12.32 24.73 16.01
C SER A 128 10.90 24.45 16.51
N LEU A 129 10.64 24.84 17.76
CA LEU A 129 9.29 24.95 18.28
C LEU A 129 8.58 26.15 17.65
N PRO A 130 7.23 26.18 17.62
CA PRO A 130 6.48 27.35 17.19
C PRO A 130 6.88 28.62 17.97
N GLU A 131 6.69 29.79 17.35
CA GLU A 131 6.98 31.07 18.00
C GLU A 131 6.24 31.20 19.33
N GLY A 132 6.97 31.56 20.40
CA GLY A 132 6.44 31.71 21.75
C GLY A 132 6.35 30.41 22.57
N GLU A 133 6.72 29.26 22.01
CA GLU A 133 6.70 27.97 22.70
C GLU A 133 8.09 27.57 23.22
N SER A 134 8.13 27.02 24.44
CA SER A 134 9.30 26.40 25.07
C SER A 134 9.04 24.92 25.33
N GLY A 135 10.08 24.16 25.71
CA GLY A 135 9.88 22.75 26.09
C GLY A 135 8.91 22.57 27.27
N GLU A 136 8.77 23.58 28.13
CA GLU A 136 7.84 23.56 29.27
C GLU A 136 6.40 23.85 28.84
N SER A 137 6.19 24.82 27.95
CA SER A 137 4.84 25.10 27.42
C SER A 137 4.32 23.91 26.62
N GLN A 138 5.18 23.25 25.83
CA GLN A 138 4.82 22.05 25.08
C GLN A 138 4.39 20.90 26.01
N ARG A 139 5.13 20.66 27.10
CA ARG A 139 4.74 19.67 28.13
C ARG A 139 3.41 20.03 28.80
N LYS A 140 3.17 21.32 29.06
CA LYS A 140 1.90 21.79 29.61
C LYS A 140 0.74 21.50 28.65
N ILE A 141 0.90 21.81 27.36
CA ILE A 141 -0.12 21.54 26.34
C ILE A 141 -0.36 20.03 26.19
N MET A 142 0.69 19.21 26.25
CA MET A 142 0.56 17.74 26.25
C MET A 142 -0.29 17.26 27.43
N ASN A 143 0.00 17.73 28.66
CA ASN A 143 -0.77 17.35 29.85
C ASN A 143 -2.23 17.85 29.78
N GLU A 144 -2.47 19.03 29.23
CA GLU A 144 -3.83 19.53 28.97
C GLU A 144 -4.58 18.63 27.97
N LEU A 145 -3.92 18.21 26.89
CA LEU A 145 -4.50 17.25 25.94
C LEU A 145 -4.85 15.91 26.60
N LYS A 146 -3.99 15.38 27.47
CA LYS A 146 -4.31 14.16 28.24
C LYS A 146 -5.52 14.34 29.14
N SER A 147 -5.57 15.45 29.89
CA SER A 147 -6.70 15.74 30.78
C SER A 147 -8.02 15.91 30.00
N LEU A 148 -7.98 16.53 28.82
CA LEU A 148 -9.13 16.62 27.92
C LEU A 148 -9.59 15.23 27.43
N TRP A 149 -8.64 14.35 27.11
CA TRP A 149 -8.94 12.97 26.73
C TRP A 149 -9.62 12.19 27.86
N GLU A 150 -9.05 12.23 29.07
CA GLU A 150 -9.57 11.52 30.26
C GLU A 150 -10.94 12.02 30.70
N SER A 151 -11.18 13.34 30.60
CA SER A 151 -12.47 13.93 30.96
C SER A 151 -13.58 13.64 29.95
N GLY A 152 -13.27 13.01 28.81
CA GLY A 152 -14.23 12.75 27.73
C GLY A 152 -14.82 14.02 27.12
N THR A 153 -14.23 15.18 27.39
CA THR A 153 -14.67 16.45 26.80
C THR A 153 -14.27 16.46 25.32
N GLY A 154 -15.28 16.56 24.46
CA GLY A 154 -15.17 16.22 23.04
C GLY A 154 -14.14 17.02 22.23
N LYS A 155 -13.98 16.59 20.96
CA LYS A 155 -13.11 17.19 19.94
C LYS A 155 -13.48 18.66 19.68
N THR A 156 -12.84 19.58 20.38
CA THR A 156 -13.05 21.03 20.18
C THR A 156 -12.03 21.61 19.20
N LYS A 157 -12.32 22.82 18.69
CA LYS A 157 -11.34 23.62 17.93
C LYS A 157 -10.05 23.86 18.72
N ASP A 158 -10.14 23.88 20.06
CA ASP A 158 -9.00 24.03 20.96
C ASP A 158 -8.04 22.84 20.88
N VAL A 159 -8.56 21.60 20.88
CA VAL A 159 -7.74 20.39 20.70
C VAL A 159 -6.98 20.41 19.37
N LYS A 160 -7.64 20.80 18.27
CA LYS A 160 -6.99 20.93 16.95
C LYS A 160 -5.79 21.88 16.98
N ASN A 161 -5.98 23.06 17.57
CA ASN A 161 -4.91 24.04 17.69
C ASN A 161 -3.76 23.48 18.53
N LYS A 162 -4.06 22.92 19.71
CA LYS A 162 -3.07 22.29 20.59
C LYS A 162 -2.28 21.19 19.88
N MET A 163 -2.93 20.34 19.10
CA MET A 163 -2.28 19.29 18.29
C MET A 163 -1.35 19.87 17.22
N VAL A 164 -1.74 20.97 16.57
CA VAL A 164 -0.89 21.65 15.57
C VAL A 164 0.34 22.30 16.24
N HIS A 165 0.15 22.95 17.39
CA HIS A 165 1.21 23.61 18.15
C HIS A 165 2.20 22.60 18.76
N THR A 166 1.76 21.38 19.04
CA THR A 166 2.62 20.33 19.62
C THR A 166 3.23 19.38 18.59
N TYR A 167 3.01 19.61 17.29
CA TYR A 167 3.52 18.74 16.22
C TYR A 167 5.02 18.46 16.32
N ALA A 168 5.84 19.47 16.64
CA ALA A 168 7.29 19.29 16.77
C ALA A 168 7.67 18.31 17.88
N THR A 169 6.96 18.38 19.01
CA THR A 169 7.17 17.49 20.17
C THR A 169 6.62 16.09 19.89
N GLN A 170 5.44 15.97 19.26
CA GLN A 170 4.90 14.69 18.79
C GLN A 170 5.91 13.96 17.88
N ARG A 171 6.47 14.65 16.88
CA ARG A 171 7.49 14.06 15.98
C ARG A 171 8.75 13.67 16.73
N LYS A 172 9.17 14.47 17.71
CA LYS A 172 10.34 14.16 18.53
C LYS A 172 10.14 12.85 19.29
N ASP A 173 8.98 12.67 19.93
CA ASP A 173 8.66 11.46 20.69
C ASP A 173 8.50 10.23 19.77
N ILE A 174 7.88 10.39 18.61
CA ILE A 174 7.72 9.32 17.59
C ILE A 174 9.08 8.92 16.99
N ASN A 175 9.96 9.87 16.77
CA ASN A 175 11.26 9.65 16.13
C ASN A 175 12.34 9.20 17.15
N GLU A 176 12.02 9.14 18.44
CA GLU A 176 12.95 8.72 19.49
C GLU A 176 13.34 7.24 19.29
N LYS A 177 14.60 6.89 19.54
CA LYS A 177 15.10 5.54 19.18
C LYS A 177 14.43 4.42 19.96
N ASP A 178 14.10 4.71 21.21
CA ASP A 178 13.49 3.77 22.16
C ASP A 178 11.99 4.07 22.31
N CYS A 179 11.36 4.61 21.25
CA CYS A 179 9.94 4.91 21.22
C CYS A 179 9.12 3.63 21.50
N VAL A 180 8.36 3.65 22.60
CA VAL A 180 7.40 2.60 22.94
C VAL A 180 6.00 3.08 22.52
N LEU A 181 5.29 2.27 21.74
CA LEU A 181 3.97 2.64 21.20
C LEU A 181 2.96 2.99 22.30
N THR A 182 2.99 2.26 23.43
CA THR A 182 2.12 2.54 24.59
C THR A 182 2.35 3.93 25.13
N ASP A 183 3.60 4.37 25.23
CA ASP A 183 3.94 5.70 25.72
C ASP A 183 3.44 6.78 24.76
N ILE A 184 3.46 6.54 23.45
CA ILE A 184 2.88 7.46 22.46
C ILE A 184 1.37 7.54 22.57
N ILE A 185 0.69 6.41 22.79
CA ILE A 185 -0.76 6.37 23.03
C ILE A 185 -1.12 7.16 24.29
N GLU A 186 -0.36 6.96 25.37
CA GLU A 186 -0.56 7.67 26.63
C GLU A 186 -0.18 9.16 26.56
N ASN A 187 0.85 9.51 25.79
CA ASN A 187 1.33 10.88 25.65
C ASN A 187 0.50 11.71 24.68
N TRP A 188 0.02 11.08 23.61
CA TRP A 188 -0.65 11.73 22.50
C TRP A 188 -1.89 10.93 22.05
N PRO A 189 -2.88 10.73 22.92
CA PRO A 189 -4.03 9.87 22.61
C PRO A 189 -4.80 10.34 21.37
N PHE A 190 -4.90 11.66 21.17
CA PHE A 190 -5.53 12.24 19.99
C PHE A 190 -4.81 11.93 18.67
N LEU A 191 -3.52 11.53 18.65
CA LEU A 191 -2.86 11.08 17.41
C LEU A 191 -3.52 9.84 16.81
N PHE A 192 -4.22 9.06 17.63
CA PHE A 192 -4.91 7.84 17.21
C PHE A 192 -6.38 8.11 16.83
N GLU A 193 -6.83 9.36 16.89
CA GLU A 193 -8.13 9.77 16.38
C GLU A 193 -8.02 10.22 14.91
N GLU A 194 -8.95 9.76 14.06
CA GLU A 194 -8.81 9.82 12.58
C GLU A 194 -8.48 11.23 12.09
N GLU A 195 -9.25 12.19 12.58
CA GLU A 195 -9.13 13.59 12.21
C GLU A 195 -7.73 14.16 12.45
N TYR A 196 -7.11 13.83 13.58
CA TYR A 196 -5.79 14.35 13.93
C TYR A 196 -4.68 13.52 13.31
N LEU A 197 -4.88 12.21 13.14
CA LEU A 197 -3.96 11.35 12.39
C LEU A 197 -3.83 11.84 10.94
N LEU A 198 -4.95 12.10 10.27
CA LEU A 198 -4.98 12.64 8.91
C LEU A 198 -4.34 14.02 8.83
N ALA A 199 -4.62 14.91 9.79
CA ALA A 199 -3.98 16.22 9.86
C ALA A 199 -2.46 16.13 10.08
N HIS A 200 -2.01 15.22 10.96
CA HIS A 200 -0.60 14.96 11.21
C HIS A 200 0.09 14.40 9.95
N PHE A 201 -0.54 13.43 9.28
CA PHE A 201 -0.06 12.88 8.01
C PHE A 201 0.05 13.96 6.93
N LYS A 202 -0.97 14.82 6.78
CA LYS A 202 -0.97 15.91 5.82
C LYS A 202 0.19 16.87 6.05
N LYS A 203 0.51 17.18 7.32
CA LYS A 203 1.68 18.00 7.67
C LYS A 203 3.01 17.29 7.41
N LEU A 204 3.09 16.00 7.71
CA LEU A 204 4.28 15.18 7.51
C LEU A 204 4.62 15.00 6.02
N MET A 205 3.62 14.71 5.19
CA MET A 205 3.79 14.33 3.78
C MET A 205 3.54 15.48 2.81
N GLY A 206 2.88 16.57 3.25
CA GLY A 206 2.45 17.67 2.38
C GLY A 206 1.34 17.28 1.41
N ILE A 207 0.67 16.15 1.64
CA ILE A 207 -0.38 15.60 0.77
C ILE A 207 -1.60 15.31 1.63
N ASP A 208 -2.76 15.82 1.20
CA ASP A 208 -4.05 15.41 1.75
C ASP A 208 -4.43 14.05 1.15
N ILE A 209 -4.28 12.97 1.93
CA ILE A 209 -4.50 11.61 1.44
C ILE A 209 -5.97 11.38 1.07
N MET A 210 -6.91 11.95 1.83
CA MET A 210 -8.34 11.75 1.59
C MET A 210 -8.78 12.42 0.29
N GLU A 211 -8.37 13.67 0.08
CA GLU A 211 -8.60 14.40 -1.17
C GLU A 211 -7.92 13.68 -2.34
N LYS A 212 -6.65 13.27 -2.17
CA LYS A 212 -5.89 12.62 -3.22
C LYS A 212 -6.46 11.27 -3.61
N MET A 213 -6.93 10.49 -2.64
CA MET A 213 -7.60 9.21 -2.88
C MET A 213 -8.92 9.43 -3.61
N SER A 214 -9.77 10.33 -3.13
CA SER A 214 -11.06 10.65 -3.75
C SER A 214 -10.92 11.07 -5.21
N SER A 215 -10.04 12.03 -5.49
CA SER A 215 -9.75 12.49 -6.86
C SER A 215 -9.20 11.37 -7.76
N ASN A 216 -8.32 10.51 -7.24
CA ASN A 216 -7.83 9.38 -8.01
C ASN A 216 -8.92 8.32 -8.25
N PHE A 217 -9.81 8.09 -7.29
CA PHE A 217 -10.89 7.13 -7.45
C PHE A 217 -11.84 7.54 -8.57
N GLU A 218 -12.29 8.80 -8.57
CA GLU A 218 -13.18 9.35 -9.61
C GLU A 218 -12.63 9.14 -11.04
N HIS A 219 -11.32 9.28 -11.23
CA HIS A 219 -10.72 9.21 -12.55
C HIS A 219 -10.14 7.83 -12.93
N ARG A 220 -9.71 7.03 -11.96
CA ARG A 220 -9.02 5.74 -12.21
C ARG A 220 -9.94 4.55 -12.09
N VAL A 221 -10.89 4.55 -11.15
CA VAL A 221 -11.81 3.42 -10.95
C VAL A 221 -12.59 3.13 -12.23
N PRO A 222 -13.24 4.10 -12.90
CA PRO A 222 -13.97 3.80 -14.13
C PRO A 222 -13.10 3.20 -15.24
N LYS A 223 -11.84 3.65 -15.36
CA LYS A 223 -10.89 3.13 -16.36
C LYS A 223 -10.50 1.69 -16.07
N LEU A 224 -10.26 1.36 -14.80
CA LEU A 224 -9.94 0.00 -14.40
C LEU A 224 -11.13 -0.95 -14.55
N TYR A 225 -12.34 -0.49 -14.23
CA TYR A 225 -13.56 -1.27 -14.48
C TYR A 225 -13.77 -1.57 -15.96
N ARG A 226 -13.63 -0.57 -16.84
CA ARG A 226 -13.70 -0.78 -18.30
C ARG A 226 -12.66 -1.80 -18.78
N TYR A 227 -11.43 -1.73 -18.25
CA TYR A 227 -10.42 -2.73 -18.55
C TYR A 227 -10.88 -4.13 -18.13
N PHE A 228 -11.36 -4.31 -16.89
CA PHE A 228 -11.80 -5.63 -16.41
C PHE A 228 -13.03 -6.18 -17.14
N GLN A 229 -13.91 -5.32 -17.66
CA GLN A 229 -15.02 -5.73 -18.53
C GLN A 229 -14.55 -6.37 -19.84
N GLN A 230 -13.36 -6.01 -20.33
CA GLN A 230 -12.79 -6.55 -21.56
C GLN A 230 -11.94 -7.80 -21.32
N VAL A 231 -11.55 -8.08 -20.07
CA VAL A 231 -10.74 -9.24 -19.76
C VAL A 231 -11.62 -10.49 -19.80
N ALA A 232 -11.44 -11.30 -20.86
CA ALA A 232 -12.12 -12.57 -21.05
C ALA A 232 -11.58 -13.67 -20.11
N LYS A 233 -11.77 -13.50 -18.80
CA LYS A 233 -11.50 -14.51 -17.76
C LYS A 233 -12.81 -14.80 -17.01
N PRO A 234 -13.29 -16.06 -16.96
CA PRO A 234 -14.58 -16.40 -16.34
C PRO A 234 -14.71 -15.96 -14.88
N LYS A 235 -13.61 -16.03 -14.11
CA LYS A 235 -13.60 -15.60 -12.71
C LYS A 235 -13.73 -14.08 -12.55
N ILE A 236 -13.13 -13.29 -13.45
CA ILE A 236 -13.25 -11.83 -13.44
C ILE A 236 -14.68 -11.42 -13.80
N GLU A 237 -15.28 -12.08 -14.79
CA GLU A 237 -16.67 -11.83 -15.18
C GLU A 237 -17.66 -12.14 -14.03
N ALA A 238 -17.46 -13.29 -13.36
CA ALA A 238 -18.27 -13.65 -12.19
C ALA A 238 -18.11 -12.63 -11.04
N THR A 239 -16.89 -12.18 -10.77
CA THR A 239 -16.62 -11.15 -9.74
C THR A 239 -17.24 -9.81 -10.12
N HIS A 240 -17.14 -9.38 -11.39
CA HIS A 240 -17.76 -8.16 -11.87
C HIS A 240 -19.29 -8.19 -11.68
N LYS A 241 -19.94 -9.32 -11.97
CA LYS A 241 -21.39 -9.50 -11.75
C LYS A 241 -21.76 -9.34 -10.26
N LYS A 242 -21.01 -9.99 -9.36
CA LYS A 242 -21.22 -9.86 -7.90
C LYS A 242 -21.11 -8.41 -7.43
N ILE A 243 -20.16 -7.66 -7.98
CA ILE A 243 -19.97 -6.25 -7.64
C ILE A 243 -21.17 -5.44 -8.14
N GLN A 244 -21.61 -5.64 -9.38
CA GLN A 244 -22.77 -4.92 -9.91
C GLN A 244 -24.04 -5.21 -9.10
N ASP A 245 -24.29 -6.48 -8.76
CA ASP A 245 -25.41 -6.87 -7.90
C ASP A 245 -25.36 -6.19 -6.51
N ALA A 246 -24.16 -5.89 -6.00
CA ALA A 246 -23.97 -5.18 -4.74
C ALA A 246 -24.13 -3.66 -4.88
N VAL A 247 -23.70 -3.08 -6.01
CA VAL A 247 -23.96 -1.67 -6.36
C VAL A 247 -25.45 -1.45 -6.50
N ASP A 248 -26.18 -2.32 -7.20
CA ASP A 248 -27.61 -2.15 -7.42
C ASP A 248 -28.43 -2.24 -6.12
N LYS A 249 -27.87 -2.88 -5.08
CA LYS A 249 -28.47 -2.98 -3.74
C LYS A 249 -28.10 -1.83 -2.80
N LYS A 250 -27.10 -1.02 -3.16
CA LYS A 250 -26.60 0.08 -2.31
C LYS A 250 -26.75 1.42 -3.02
N GLU A 251 -27.08 2.45 -2.26
CA GLU A 251 -27.12 3.83 -2.79
C GLU A 251 -25.74 4.51 -2.81
N ASP A 252 -24.63 3.78 -2.59
CA ASP A 252 -23.26 4.32 -2.56
C ASP A 252 -22.27 3.57 -3.47
N ASN A 253 -21.15 4.22 -3.79
CA ASN A 253 -20.10 3.66 -4.65
C ASN A 253 -19.16 2.69 -3.92
N SER A 254 -19.47 2.32 -2.67
CA SER A 254 -18.62 1.46 -1.87
C SER A 254 -18.30 0.10 -2.46
N PRO A 255 -19.27 -0.61 -3.07
CA PRO A 255 -19.00 -1.92 -3.62
C PRO A 255 -18.04 -1.83 -4.81
N GLN A 256 -17.97 -0.69 -5.50
CA GLN A 256 -17.05 -0.48 -6.61
C GLN A 256 -15.59 -0.38 -6.13
N VAL A 257 -15.33 0.29 -5.00
CA VAL A 257 -13.96 0.45 -4.48
C VAL A 257 -13.43 -0.89 -3.95
N MET A 258 -14.19 -1.57 -3.10
CA MET A 258 -13.79 -2.88 -2.58
C MET A 258 -13.78 -3.95 -3.69
N GLY A 259 -14.76 -3.90 -4.59
CA GLY A 259 -14.82 -4.75 -5.77
C GLY A 259 -13.61 -4.62 -6.68
N LEU A 260 -13.00 -3.43 -6.77
CA LEU A 260 -11.79 -3.23 -7.55
C LEU A 260 -10.60 -4.04 -6.99
N LEU A 261 -10.46 -4.11 -5.66
CA LEU A 261 -9.43 -4.95 -5.03
C LEU A 261 -9.65 -6.43 -5.36
N MET A 262 -10.91 -6.90 -5.34
CA MET A 262 -11.24 -8.27 -5.74
C MET A 262 -10.88 -8.55 -7.20
N LEU A 263 -11.21 -7.63 -8.11
CA LEU A 263 -10.88 -7.74 -9.53
C LEU A 263 -9.36 -7.77 -9.76
N LEU A 264 -8.61 -6.94 -9.02
CA LEU A 264 -7.15 -6.92 -9.08
C LEU A 264 -6.54 -8.23 -8.56
N SER A 265 -6.94 -8.70 -7.38
CA SER A 265 -6.46 -9.97 -6.82
C SER A 265 -6.72 -11.14 -7.75
N GLU A 266 -7.94 -11.25 -8.30
CA GLU A 266 -8.28 -12.31 -9.27
C GLU A 266 -7.49 -12.18 -10.59
N HIS A 267 -7.21 -10.96 -11.03
CA HIS A 267 -6.44 -10.74 -12.25
C HIS A 267 -4.97 -11.13 -12.08
N LEU A 268 -4.39 -10.83 -10.93
CA LEU A 268 -3.00 -11.12 -10.55
C LEU A 268 -2.82 -12.57 -10.08
N GLY A 269 -3.91 -13.25 -9.70
CA GLY A 269 -3.87 -14.59 -9.12
C GLY A 269 -3.41 -14.60 -7.66
N GLU A 270 -3.67 -13.50 -6.95
CA GLU A 270 -3.31 -13.30 -5.54
C GLU A 270 -4.53 -13.60 -4.65
N ASP A 271 -4.29 -14.14 -3.46
CA ASP A 271 -5.36 -14.34 -2.47
C ASP A 271 -5.67 -13.02 -1.77
N LEU A 272 -6.90 -12.52 -1.94
CA LEU A 272 -7.35 -11.31 -1.28
C LEU A 272 -7.26 -11.43 0.25
N GLY A 273 -7.44 -12.63 0.81
CA GLY A 273 -7.37 -12.89 2.24
C GLY A 273 -5.96 -12.75 2.84
N GLU A 274 -4.91 -12.78 2.03
CA GLU A 274 -3.53 -12.51 2.45
C GLU A 274 -3.24 -11.00 2.53
N HIS A 275 -3.97 -10.20 1.76
CA HIS A 275 -3.72 -8.76 1.61
C HIS A 275 -4.76 -7.89 2.31
N VAL A 276 -5.96 -8.41 2.53
CA VAL A 276 -7.07 -7.70 3.17
C VAL A 276 -7.58 -8.52 4.34
N LYS A 277 -7.40 -8.00 5.56
CA LYS A 277 -7.95 -8.61 6.77
C LYS A 277 -9.12 -7.75 7.26
N SER A 278 -10.25 -8.41 7.49
CA SER A 278 -11.42 -7.83 8.12
C SER A 278 -11.33 -8.03 9.63
N THR A 279 -11.66 -7.00 10.42
CA THR A 279 -11.73 -7.09 11.88
C THR A 279 -13.00 -6.46 12.41
N ASP A 280 -13.60 -7.07 13.44
CA ASP A 280 -14.59 -6.43 14.29
C ASP A 280 -13.90 -5.58 15.36
N LYS A 281 -14.60 -4.56 15.90
CA LYS A 281 -14.09 -3.70 16.99
C LYS A 281 -13.56 -4.48 18.20
N GLU A 282 -14.17 -5.62 18.53
CA GLU A 282 -13.83 -6.40 19.73
C GLU A 282 -12.59 -7.28 19.55
N LYS A 283 -12.16 -7.55 18.31
CA LYS A 283 -10.98 -8.38 17.97
C LYS A 283 -9.88 -7.59 17.26
N SER A 284 -9.96 -6.26 17.28
CA SER A 284 -9.06 -5.40 16.49
C SER A 284 -7.61 -5.46 16.97
N ALA A 285 -7.37 -5.67 18.26
CA ALA A 285 -6.01 -5.78 18.80
C ALA A 285 -5.31 -7.06 18.31
N ASP A 286 -5.96 -8.21 18.45
CA ASP A 286 -5.43 -9.51 18.02
C ASP A 286 -5.22 -9.56 16.49
N THR A 287 -6.17 -9.02 15.73
CA THR A 287 -6.07 -8.97 14.26
C THR A 287 -4.96 -8.01 13.79
N CYS A 288 -4.74 -6.90 14.48
CA CYS A 288 -3.61 -6.01 14.21
C CYS A 288 -2.27 -6.69 14.50
N ILE A 289 -2.17 -7.48 15.57
CA ILE A 289 -0.97 -8.24 15.92
C ILE A 289 -0.70 -9.31 14.86
N GLU A 290 -1.72 -10.08 14.46
CA GLU A 290 -1.60 -11.05 13.37
C GLU A 290 -1.18 -10.40 12.05
N ALA A 291 -1.71 -9.20 11.74
CA ALA A 291 -1.32 -8.47 10.55
C ALA A 291 0.11 -7.90 10.59
N MET A 292 0.63 -7.57 11.79
CA MET A 292 2.02 -7.18 11.98
C MET A 292 3.00 -8.33 11.73
N ASP A 293 2.57 -9.57 11.97
CA ASP A 293 3.38 -10.78 11.74
C ASP A 293 3.39 -11.24 10.26
N LEU A 294 2.51 -10.68 9.42
CA LEU A 294 2.48 -10.99 7.99
C LEU A 294 3.65 -10.33 7.24
N GLN A 295 4.30 -11.09 6.36
CA GLN A 295 5.37 -10.56 5.50
C GLN A 295 4.79 -9.77 4.32
N GLY A 296 4.49 -8.49 4.51
CA GLY A 296 4.10 -7.59 3.43
C GLY A 296 3.13 -6.49 3.88
N PRO A 297 2.79 -5.55 2.99
CA PRO A 297 1.74 -4.57 3.27
C PRO A 297 0.37 -5.27 3.34
N VAL A 298 -0.34 -5.09 4.44
CA VAL A 298 -1.69 -5.62 4.68
C VAL A 298 -2.65 -4.45 4.86
N VAL A 299 -3.81 -4.52 4.21
CA VAL A 299 -4.92 -3.58 4.39
C VAL A 299 -5.84 -4.14 5.47
N LEU A 300 -6.04 -3.38 6.54
CA LEU A 300 -7.00 -3.70 7.58
C LEU A 300 -8.32 -2.99 7.30
N VAL A 301 -9.41 -3.75 7.28
CA VAL A 301 -10.77 -3.24 7.12
C VAL A 301 -11.51 -3.47 8.43
N ALA A 302 -11.78 -2.41 9.17
CA ALA A 302 -12.55 -2.49 10.41
C ALA A 302 -14.05 -2.41 10.12
N HIS A 303 -14.83 -3.36 10.61
CA HIS A 303 -16.30 -3.30 10.58
C HIS A 303 -16.81 -2.53 11.79
N VAL A 304 -17.65 -1.51 11.53
CA VAL A 304 -18.33 -0.76 12.60
C VAL A 304 -19.85 -0.95 12.49
N TYR A 305 -20.43 -1.65 13.47
CA TYR A 305 -21.87 -1.63 13.70
C TYR A 305 -22.24 -0.35 14.46
N SER A 306 -22.84 0.66 13.80
CA SER A 306 -23.60 1.70 14.53
C SER A 306 -24.45 2.58 13.63
N GLY A 307 -25.74 2.67 14.00
CA GLY A 307 -26.80 3.57 13.53
C GLY A 307 -26.33 4.92 12.95
N LEU A 308 -26.84 5.23 11.75
CA LEU A 308 -27.00 6.55 11.13
C LEU A 308 -25.74 7.28 10.56
N HIS A 309 -25.90 7.63 9.28
CA HIS A 309 -25.10 8.48 8.39
C HIS A 309 -23.87 7.89 7.68
N HIS A 310 -23.79 8.29 6.41
CA HIS A 310 -23.00 7.73 5.32
C HIS A 310 -21.78 8.61 5.05
N ASP A 311 -20.59 8.06 5.22
CA ASP A 311 -19.37 8.49 4.52
C ASP A 311 -18.32 7.37 4.60
N TRP A 312 -17.56 7.18 3.52
CA TRP A 312 -16.49 6.19 3.41
C TRP A 312 -15.15 6.79 3.82
N THR A 313 -14.53 6.27 4.87
CA THR A 313 -13.14 6.60 5.25
C THR A 313 -12.26 5.34 5.26
N PRO A 314 -11.12 5.33 4.54
CA PRO A 314 -10.11 4.30 4.69
C PRO A 314 -9.52 4.33 6.10
N CYS A 315 -9.73 3.26 6.88
CA CYS A 315 -9.09 3.09 8.18
C CYS A 315 -7.58 2.88 7.98
N MET A 316 -6.79 3.95 8.17
CA MET A 316 -5.35 3.83 8.40
C MET A 316 -5.13 3.55 9.89
N LEU A 317 -4.15 2.68 10.19
CA LEU A 317 -3.78 2.22 11.54
C LEU A 317 -4.08 3.24 12.65
N GLY A 318 -4.99 2.86 13.55
CA GLY A 318 -5.20 3.54 14.82
C GLY A 318 -6.55 4.22 15.02
N SER A 319 -7.32 4.51 13.97
CA SER A 319 -8.52 5.34 14.14
C SER A 319 -9.85 4.63 13.89
N VAL A 320 -10.63 4.55 14.96
CA VAL A 320 -11.99 4.00 15.00
C VAL A 320 -12.98 5.09 14.56
N CYS A 321 -13.52 4.99 13.35
CA CYS A 321 -14.63 5.83 12.92
C CYS A 321 -15.76 5.05 12.27
N LYS A 322 -16.96 5.55 12.52
CA LYS A 322 -18.27 4.87 12.42
C LYS A 322 -18.79 4.91 10.99
N GLY A 323 -19.14 3.74 10.47
CA GLY A 323 -19.89 3.58 9.23
C GLY A 323 -20.28 2.12 9.07
N HIS A 324 -21.57 1.85 8.81
CA HIS A 324 -22.04 0.49 8.59
C HIS A 324 -21.56 -0.08 7.27
N THR A 325 -21.27 -1.38 7.22
CA THR A 325 -21.61 -2.26 6.09
C THR A 325 -21.65 -3.74 6.49
N VAL A 326 -22.61 -4.42 5.86
CA VAL A 326 -23.02 -5.83 5.81
C VAL A 326 -21.89 -6.88 5.82
N ASP A 327 -22.22 -7.98 6.50
CA ASP A 327 -21.50 -9.25 6.64
C ASP A 327 -21.13 -9.90 5.29
N TRP A 328 -19.83 -10.10 5.04
CA TRP A 328 -19.32 -10.85 3.90
C TRP A 328 -18.85 -12.22 4.38
N GLN A 329 -19.76 -13.19 4.45
CA GLN A 329 -19.37 -14.58 4.65
C GLN A 329 -18.60 -15.08 3.41
N ILE A 330 -17.27 -15.13 3.52
CA ILE A 330 -16.41 -15.91 2.64
C ILE A 330 -16.67 -17.39 2.97
N LYS A 331 -17.62 -18.02 2.29
CA LYS A 331 -17.77 -19.48 2.30
C LYS A 331 -16.55 -20.08 1.60
N GLY A 332 -15.57 -20.51 2.39
CA GLY A 332 -14.55 -21.45 1.94
C GLY A 332 -15.21 -22.74 1.49
N SER A 333 -15.09 -23.02 0.20
CA SER A 333 -15.51 -24.26 -0.43
C SER A 333 -14.69 -25.43 0.12
N GLN A 334 -15.21 -26.20 1.08
CA GLN A 334 -14.72 -27.56 1.32
C GLN A 334 -15.61 -28.54 0.55
N ASP A 335 -15.20 -28.82 -0.69
CA ASP A 335 -15.59 -30.02 -1.40
C ASP A 335 -14.35 -30.89 -1.57
N SER A 336 -14.27 -31.98 -0.80
CA SER A 336 -13.61 -33.21 -1.22
C SER A 336 -14.07 -34.41 -0.40
N PRO A 337 -14.00 -35.63 -0.98
CA PRO A 337 -15.10 -36.58 -0.92
C PRO A 337 -14.98 -37.61 0.20
N LYS A 338 -16.16 -38.08 0.61
CA LYS A 338 -16.51 -39.26 1.41
C LYS A 338 -15.38 -40.31 1.57
N GLY A 339 -14.94 -40.51 2.82
CA GLY A 339 -14.14 -41.65 3.27
C GLY A 339 -14.65 -42.19 4.60
N LYS A 340 -15.35 -43.32 4.52
CA LYS A 340 -15.88 -44.26 5.54
C LYS A 340 -15.52 -44.06 7.03
N MET A 341 -16.57 -44.03 7.84
CA MET A 341 -16.61 -44.35 9.28
C MET A 341 -15.89 -45.67 9.61
N ILE A 342 -15.03 -45.65 10.62
CA ILE A 342 -14.78 -46.78 11.52
C ILE A 342 -14.71 -46.23 12.95
N THR A 343 -15.57 -46.77 13.81
CA THR A 343 -15.74 -46.48 15.24
C THR A 343 -14.70 -47.21 16.10
N GLY A 344 -14.15 -46.57 17.12
CA GLY A 344 -13.35 -47.20 18.18
C GLY A 344 -12.92 -46.20 19.28
N PRO A 345 -12.80 -46.59 20.56
CA PRO A 345 -13.09 -45.70 21.70
C PRO A 345 -11.86 -44.97 22.28
N SER A 346 -12.18 -43.87 22.97
CA SER A 346 -11.29 -42.94 23.68
C SER A 346 -10.35 -43.59 24.71
N PRO A 347 -9.13 -43.05 24.90
CA PRO A 347 -8.38 -43.22 26.13
C PRO A 347 -8.44 -41.94 26.98
N THR A 348 -8.99 -42.13 28.17
CA THR A 348 -8.79 -41.33 29.39
C THR A 348 -7.31 -41.19 29.73
N PHE A 349 -6.84 -39.98 30.02
CA PHE A 349 -5.58 -39.76 30.72
C PHE A 349 -5.84 -39.07 32.06
N SER A 350 -5.60 -39.83 33.12
CA SER A 350 -5.60 -39.46 34.53
C SER A 350 -4.21 -38.98 34.97
N CYS A 351 -4.13 -37.82 35.60
CA CYS A 351 -2.98 -37.37 36.38
C CYS A 351 -2.72 -38.28 37.59
N PRO A 352 -1.45 -38.44 38.02
CA PRO A 352 -1.12 -38.70 39.42
C PRO A 352 -0.46 -37.49 40.08
N ALA A 353 -0.94 -37.24 41.30
CA ALA A 353 -0.47 -36.23 42.22
C ALA A 353 0.92 -36.54 42.80
N THR A 354 1.53 -35.45 43.24
CA THR A 354 2.64 -35.27 44.17
C THR A 354 2.70 -36.32 45.29
N GLN A 355 3.91 -36.79 45.62
CA GLN A 355 4.29 -37.08 47.01
C GLN A 355 5.78 -36.89 47.24
N SER A 356 6.05 -36.10 48.27
CA SER A 356 7.29 -35.80 48.95
C SER A 356 7.85 -37.03 49.66
N SER A 357 9.17 -37.08 49.86
CA SER A 357 9.80 -37.30 51.18
C SER A 357 11.32 -37.52 51.08
N ILE A 358 12.02 -36.76 51.95
CA ILE A 358 13.39 -36.86 52.48
C ILE A 358 14.51 -36.30 51.59
#